data_AF-A0A9W4I1Y5-F1
#
_entry.id   AF-A0A9W4I1Y5-F1
#
_cell.length_a   1.000
_cell.length_b   1.000
_cell.length_c   1.000
_cell.angle_alpha   90.00
_cell.angle_beta   90.00
_cell.angle_gamma   90.00
#
_symmetry.space_group_name_H-M   'P 1'
#
loop_
_entity.id
_entity.type
_entity.pdbx_description
1 polymer ?
#
loop_
_entity_poly.entity_id
_entity_poly.type
_entity_poly.pdbx_seq_one_letter_code
_entity_poly.pdbx_strand_id
1 'polypeptide(L)'
;MTLGLSLLPFLCDTKYFLKLQHNSATMTCQGEEGTPLPYTASPIRLLWGDLCLFVSLIGHLPGIFFPLHICRTDALDEFYPSIHNIFIVAVHIALSVYQVVFLASLPLLVLCMVPGLWILAYLVLGLAINYAVVMLLLNGFEQVLVSQVPVAERPGHDRECWLYINGIAAGHRWVQMNIDQLSYTFGRKVTGVHNRTAGIVFDLIECLIQRDFSYATGDIRRSYALVKKALLDPECDKVVLLLHSQGGIEGGLVIDWLLDELPHDLLRHLEVYTFGNAANHFNNPRWTKLARPELVQTQDLVHQFGQSIGHIEHYANSGDIVALGGVLHFVDIPNRYMGRLFVRPSSGHLLNMHYLSTMFTLGPDMKVLESNPFMDMEVEPWATAGINGYSGPPHRVRYRPTLARDEAFLPAALSLQRFQPNGTARVLRVKDFSRLWQYRNGGSPHEYRATDVYDH
;
A
#
# COMPACT_ATOMS: atom_id res chain seq x y z
N MET A 1 20.91 58.05 14.46
CA MET A 1 21.90 57.30 13.67
C MET A 1 21.23 56.01 13.21
N THR A 2 20.87 56.00 11.94
CA THR A 2 20.27 54.94 11.13
C THR A 2 21.26 53.83 10.82
N LEU A 3 20.76 52.59 10.67
CA LEU A 3 21.23 51.46 9.83
C LEU A 3 20.73 50.15 10.51
N GLY A 4 19.96 49.23 9.93
CA GLY A 4 19.57 48.99 8.54
C GLY A 4 20.17 47.68 8.02
N LEU A 5 19.30 46.72 7.64
CA LEU A 5 19.50 45.52 6.79
C LEU A 5 20.32 44.34 7.39
N SER A 6 20.12 43.05 7.08
CA SER A 6 19.05 42.24 6.45
C SER A 6 19.57 40.79 6.32
N LEU A 7 18.72 39.79 6.57
CA LEU A 7 18.59 38.47 5.91
C LEU A 7 19.81 37.54 5.67
N LEU A 8 19.71 36.31 6.19
CA LEU A 8 19.91 35.08 5.39
C LEU A 8 19.23 33.84 6.02
N PRO A 9 18.43 33.08 5.25
CA PRO A 9 17.89 31.78 5.63
C PRO A 9 18.80 30.64 5.16
N PHE A 10 19.02 29.62 5.99
CA PHE A 10 19.65 28.36 5.58
C PHE A 10 18.84 27.22 6.17
N LEU A 11 17.88 26.69 5.40
CA LEU A 11 17.20 25.41 5.62
C LEU A 11 16.23 25.15 4.44
N CYS A 12 16.76 25.02 3.22
CA CYS A 12 16.08 24.35 2.12
C CYS A 12 17.11 24.14 0.99
N ASP A 13 17.88 23.05 1.06
CA ASP A 13 18.70 22.64 -0.08
C ASP A 13 18.62 21.12 -0.27
N THR A 14 17.76 20.72 -1.21
CA THR A 14 17.38 19.35 -1.58
C THR A 14 18.55 18.51 -2.09
N LYS A 15 19.73 19.12 -2.32
CA LYS A 15 20.94 18.45 -2.81
C LYS A 15 21.68 17.63 -1.75
N TYR A 16 21.47 17.90 -0.46
CA TYR A 16 22.11 17.12 0.62
C TYR A 16 21.40 15.80 0.92
N PHE A 17 20.11 15.67 0.59
CA PHE A 17 19.31 14.47 0.85
C PHE A 17 19.69 13.28 -0.05
N LEU A 18 20.10 13.55 -1.31
CA LEU A 18 20.49 12.51 -2.26
C LEU A 18 21.95 12.03 -2.09
N LYS A 19 22.80 12.80 -1.41
CA LYS A 19 24.23 12.48 -1.28
C LYS A 19 24.53 11.42 -0.20
N LEU A 20 23.59 11.17 0.70
CA LEU A 20 23.70 10.14 1.74
C LEU A 20 23.39 8.72 1.23
N GLN A 21 22.82 8.57 0.03
CA GLN A 21 22.56 7.26 -0.58
C GLN A 21 23.83 6.53 -1.03
N HIS A 22 24.98 7.22 -1.18
CA HIS A 22 26.14 6.63 -1.82
C HIS A 22 27.21 6.02 -0.90
N ASN A 23 27.10 6.19 0.43
CA ASN A 23 28.13 5.74 1.39
C ASN A 23 27.68 4.62 2.35
N SER A 24 26.49 4.04 2.20
CA SER A 24 26.04 2.90 3.01
C SER A 24 26.26 1.58 2.27
N ALA A 25 27.49 1.35 1.81
CA ALA A 25 27.90 0.10 1.18
C ALA A 25 28.66 -0.78 2.18
N THR A 26 27.96 -1.29 3.19
CA THR A 26 28.35 -2.46 4.00
C THR A 26 27.24 -2.76 4.99
N MET A 27 26.30 -3.65 4.63
CA MET A 27 25.43 -4.50 5.50
C MET A 27 24.12 -4.87 4.79
N THR A 28 24.16 -5.43 3.58
CA THR A 28 22.96 -6.06 2.97
C THR A 28 23.31 -7.49 2.54
N CYS A 29 22.48 -8.46 2.94
CA CYS A 29 22.56 -9.82 2.42
C CYS A 29 21.89 -9.86 1.05
N GLN A 30 22.70 -9.74 0.00
CA GLN A 30 22.22 -9.68 -1.38
C GLN A 30 22.03 -11.06 -1.99
N GLY A 31 21.05 -11.19 -2.89
CA GLY A 31 20.95 -12.30 -3.83
C GLY A 31 21.95 -12.17 -4.98
N GLU A 32 21.79 -12.98 -6.04
CA GLU A 32 22.64 -12.86 -7.24
C GLU A 32 22.53 -11.44 -7.85
N GLU A 33 23.67 -10.92 -8.32
CA GLU A 33 23.81 -9.58 -8.92
C GLU A 33 23.40 -8.38 -8.04
N GLY A 34 23.36 -8.52 -6.71
CA GLY A 34 23.02 -7.41 -5.83
C GLY A 34 21.52 -7.13 -5.71
N THR A 35 20.69 -8.04 -6.20
CA THR A 35 19.23 -7.97 -6.11
C THR A 35 18.73 -8.46 -4.74
N PRO A 36 17.60 -7.95 -4.23
CA PRO A 36 16.99 -8.48 -3.02
C PRO A 36 16.61 -9.96 -3.14
N LEU A 37 16.76 -10.72 -2.06
CA LEU A 37 16.44 -12.16 -2.01
C LEU A 37 15.01 -12.44 -2.51
N PRO A 38 14.76 -13.50 -3.30
CA PRO A 38 13.40 -13.86 -3.69
C PRO A 38 12.57 -14.19 -2.45
N TYR A 39 11.27 -13.84 -2.46
CA TYR A 39 10.39 -14.09 -1.31
C TYR A 39 10.23 -15.59 -0.98
N THR A 40 10.66 -16.48 -1.90
CA THR A 40 10.73 -17.93 -1.72
C THR A 40 12.06 -18.40 -1.11
N ALA A 41 12.98 -17.50 -0.77
CA ALA A 41 14.23 -17.82 -0.10
C ALA A 41 13.97 -18.34 1.32
N SER A 42 15.05 -18.81 1.98
CA SER A 42 14.97 -19.24 3.38
C SER A 42 14.40 -18.10 4.26
N PRO A 43 13.36 -18.35 5.07
CA PRO A 43 12.75 -17.33 5.93
C PRO A 43 13.73 -16.60 6.84
N ILE A 44 14.72 -17.33 7.39
CA ILE A 44 15.74 -16.73 8.25
C ILE A 44 16.64 -15.76 7.47
N ARG A 45 16.94 -16.07 6.20
CA ARG A 45 17.72 -15.17 5.34
C ARG A 45 16.92 -13.95 4.92
N LEU A 46 15.62 -14.11 4.67
CA LEU A 46 14.69 -13.01 4.39
C LEU A 46 14.61 -12.07 5.59
N LEU A 47 14.33 -12.61 6.77
CA LEU A 47 14.30 -11.85 8.02
C LEU A 47 15.60 -11.06 8.24
N TRP A 48 16.76 -11.71 8.05
CA TRP A 48 18.03 -11.01 8.19
C TRP A 48 18.21 -9.90 7.14
N GLY A 49 17.83 -10.16 5.88
CA GLY A 49 17.86 -9.17 4.81
C GLY A 49 16.98 -7.97 5.10
N ASP A 50 15.76 -8.21 5.59
CA ASP A 50 14.79 -7.18 5.92
C ASP A 50 15.18 -6.39 7.17
N LEU A 51 15.73 -7.04 8.21
CA LEU A 51 16.33 -6.36 9.36
C LEU A 51 17.45 -5.41 8.92
N CYS A 52 18.37 -5.87 8.07
CA CYS A 52 19.42 -5.03 7.50
C CYS A 52 18.86 -3.85 6.69
N LEU A 53 17.82 -4.09 5.88
CA LEU A 53 17.15 -3.07 5.10
C LEU A 53 16.53 -1.99 6.00
N PHE A 54 15.72 -2.38 6.99
CA PHE A 54 15.08 -1.43 7.90
C PHE A 54 16.07 -0.68 8.80
N VAL A 55 17.18 -1.30 9.19
CA VAL A 55 18.28 -0.61 9.88
C VAL A 55 18.90 0.46 8.98
N SER A 56 19.09 0.18 7.69
CA SER A 56 19.60 1.18 6.74
C SER A 56 18.64 2.35 6.51
N LEU A 57 17.34 2.12 6.72
CA LEU A 57 16.28 3.11 6.54
C LEU A 57 15.89 3.85 7.83
N ILE A 58 16.49 3.53 8.98
CA ILE A 58 16.07 4.03 10.30
C ILE A 58 16.04 5.57 10.39
N GLY A 59 16.87 6.27 9.61
CA GLY A 59 16.86 7.73 9.53
C GLY A 59 15.54 8.33 9.02
N HIS A 60 14.71 7.54 8.32
CA HIS A 60 13.39 7.93 7.83
C HIS A 60 12.27 7.67 8.84
N LEU A 61 12.56 7.04 9.99
CA LEU A 61 11.57 6.69 11.00
C LEU A 61 10.75 7.91 11.51
N PRO A 62 11.34 9.10 11.77
CA PRO A 62 10.55 10.27 12.12
C PRO A 62 9.54 10.65 11.03
N GLY A 63 9.86 10.37 9.76
CA GLY A 63 9.02 10.62 8.59
C GLY A 63 7.71 9.83 8.57
N ILE A 64 7.50 8.85 9.47
CA ILE A 64 6.19 8.20 9.67
C ILE A 64 5.14 9.23 10.11
N PHE A 65 5.54 10.12 11.02
CA PHE A 65 4.65 11.08 11.68
C PHE A 65 4.62 12.45 10.99
N PHE A 66 5.68 12.79 10.26
CA PHE A 66 5.77 14.07 9.57
C PHE A 66 5.33 13.98 8.11
N PRO A 67 4.63 14.99 7.57
CA PRO A 67 4.35 16.29 8.21
C PRO A 67 3.14 16.29 9.16
N LEU A 68 3.34 16.78 10.40
CA LEU A 68 2.26 17.04 11.35
C LEU A 68 1.51 18.31 10.94
N HIS A 69 0.57 18.20 10.00
CA HIS A 69 -0.28 19.31 9.54
C HIS A 69 -1.32 19.73 10.59
N ILE A 70 -0.92 20.02 11.84
CA ILE A 70 -1.81 20.22 13.01
C ILE A 70 -2.94 21.23 12.71
N CYS A 71 -2.65 22.33 12.00
CA CYS A 71 -3.64 23.36 11.66
C CYS A 71 -4.59 23.01 10.49
N ARG A 72 -4.42 21.85 9.85
CA ARG A 72 -5.23 21.37 8.71
C ARG A 72 -5.75 19.95 8.91
N THR A 73 -5.66 19.42 10.14
CA THR A 73 -6.17 18.08 10.44
C THR A 73 -7.70 18.09 10.46
N ASP A 74 -8.29 17.12 9.76
CA ASP A 74 -9.73 16.87 9.77
C ASP A 74 -10.07 15.94 10.95
N ALA A 75 -11.32 15.92 11.40
CA ALA A 75 -11.80 15.06 12.48
C ALA A 75 -11.60 13.55 12.21
N LEU A 76 -11.43 13.17 10.95
CA LEU A 76 -11.13 11.81 10.50
C LEU A 76 -9.64 11.46 10.50
N ASP A 77 -8.74 12.42 10.74
CA ASP A 77 -7.30 12.15 10.77
C ASP A 77 -6.87 11.49 12.09
N GLU A 78 -5.96 10.52 12.01
CA GLU A 78 -5.53 9.71 13.17
C GLU A 78 -4.94 10.56 14.31
N PHE A 79 -4.28 11.68 13.95
CA PHE A 79 -3.68 12.65 14.89
C PHE A 79 -4.49 13.93 15.09
N TYR A 80 -5.75 13.96 14.68
CA TYR A 80 -6.65 15.04 15.07
C TYR A 80 -6.66 15.17 16.60
N PRO A 81 -6.50 16.38 17.18
CA PRO A 81 -6.30 16.59 18.62
C PRO A 81 -7.59 16.41 19.44
N SER A 82 -8.18 15.23 19.38
CA SER A 82 -9.28 14.79 20.24
C SER A 82 -8.75 14.09 21.49
N ILE A 83 -9.51 14.15 22.59
CA ILE A 83 -9.18 13.45 23.84
C ILE A 83 -8.94 11.96 23.59
N HIS A 84 -9.74 11.35 22.72
CA HIS A 84 -9.61 9.94 22.39
C HIS A 84 -8.34 9.62 21.59
N ASN A 85 -7.97 10.42 20.60
CA ASN A 85 -6.73 10.21 19.84
C ASN A 85 -5.50 10.44 20.73
N ILE A 86 -5.54 11.47 21.58
CA ILE A 86 -4.48 11.73 22.57
C ILE A 86 -4.34 10.52 23.52
N PHE A 87 -5.45 9.96 23.98
CA PHE A 87 -5.45 8.76 24.82
C PHE A 87 -4.85 7.55 24.08
N ILE A 88 -5.24 7.30 22.83
CA ILE A 88 -4.70 6.20 22.01
C ILE A 88 -3.18 6.35 21.86
N VAL A 89 -2.70 7.55 21.52
CA VAL A 89 -1.26 7.83 21.40
C VAL A 89 -0.54 7.62 22.74
N ALA A 90 -1.11 8.10 23.85
CA ALA A 90 -0.54 7.90 25.19
C ALA A 90 -0.44 6.41 25.56
N VAL A 91 -1.46 5.61 25.25
CA VAL A 91 -1.46 4.16 25.47
C VAL A 91 -0.38 3.51 24.61
N HIS A 92 -0.24 3.87 23.34
CA HIS A 92 0.83 3.33 22.48
C HIS A 92 2.24 3.70 22.96
N ILE A 93 2.45 4.91 23.49
CA ILE A 93 3.73 5.31 24.08
C ILE A 93 4.03 4.44 25.31
N ALA A 94 3.06 4.29 26.22
CA ALA A 94 3.21 3.47 27.42
C ALA A 94 3.46 1.99 27.07
N LEU A 95 2.72 1.44 26.11
CA LEU A 95 2.91 0.09 25.59
C LEU A 95 4.30 -0.09 24.96
N SER A 96 4.76 0.88 24.18
CA SER A 96 6.09 0.80 23.54
C SER A 96 7.20 0.73 24.58
N VAL A 97 7.14 1.56 25.63
CA VAL A 97 8.09 1.50 26.76
C VAL A 97 8.01 0.14 27.47
N TYR A 98 6.79 -0.31 27.79
CA TYR A 98 6.57 -1.61 28.42
C TYR A 98 7.14 -2.76 27.59
N GLN A 99 6.87 -2.80 26.28
CA GLN A 99 7.29 -3.85 25.36
C GLN A 99 8.81 -3.90 25.22
N VAL A 100 9.47 -2.75 25.09
CA VAL A 100 10.93 -2.67 25.04
C VAL A 100 11.55 -3.19 26.34
N VAL A 101 11.04 -2.75 27.50
CA VAL A 101 11.53 -3.21 28.81
C VAL A 101 11.30 -4.72 28.97
N PHE A 102 10.12 -5.21 28.60
CA PHE A 102 9.77 -6.63 28.64
C PHE A 102 10.73 -7.46 27.78
N LEU A 103 10.94 -7.10 26.51
CA LEU A 103 11.86 -7.80 25.62
C LEU A 103 13.31 -7.75 26.09
N ALA A 104 13.77 -6.60 26.61
CA ALA A 104 15.12 -6.44 27.15
C ALA A 104 15.34 -7.25 28.44
N SER A 105 14.28 -7.49 29.22
CA SER A 105 14.37 -8.29 30.44
C SER A 105 14.57 -9.79 30.17
N LEU A 106 14.05 -10.32 29.06
CA LEU A 106 14.14 -11.75 28.73
C LEU A 106 15.60 -12.27 28.66
N PRO A 107 16.52 -11.67 27.90
CA PRO A 107 17.91 -12.12 27.90
C PRO A 107 18.58 -11.89 29.26
N LEU A 108 18.21 -10.85 30.00
CA LEU A 108 18.73 -10.60 31.35
C LEU A 108 18.33 -11.73 32.31
N LEU A 109 17.08 -12.21 32.27
CA LEU A 109 16.62 -13.34 33.09
C LEU A 109 17.40 -14.62 32.79
N VAL A 110 17.68 -14.87 31.49
CA VAL A 110 18.51 -15.99 31.06
C VAL A 110 19.94 -15.84 31.59
N LEU A 111 20.55 -14.67 31.49
CA LEU A 111 21.90 -14.39 32.00
C LEU A 111 21.99 -14.52 33.52
N CYS A 112 20.93 -14.15 34.24
CA CYS A 112 20.80 -14.31 35.68
C CYS A 112 20.49 -15.75 36.13
N MET A 113 20.48 -16.72 35.21
CA MET A 113 20.21 -18.13 35.50
C MET A 113 18.87 -18.37 36.22
N VAL A 114 17.86 -17.55 35.90
CA VAL A 114 16.50 -17.75 36.42
C VAL A 114 15.96 -19.08 35.88
N PRO A 115 15.34 -19.94 36.70
CA PRO A 115 14.85 -21.23 36.22
C PRO A 115 13.84 -21.06 35.08
N GLY A 116 13.95 -21.89 34.04
CA GLY A 116 13.17 -21.73 32.80
C GLY A 116 11.65 -21.69 33.00
N LEU A 117 11.12 -22.39 33.99
CA LEU A 117 9.68 -22.34 34.34
C LEU A 117 9.25 -20.93 34.79
N TRP A 118 10.09 -20.19 35.53
CA TRP A 118 9.81 -18.82 35.93
C TRP A 118 9.92 -17.85 34.77
N ILE A 119 10.87 -18.07 33.86
CA ILE A 119 10.97 -17.29 32.61
C ILE A 119 9.71 -17.51 31.77
N LEU A 120 9.24 -18.75 31.63
CA LEU A 120 8.01 -19.07 30.92
C LEU A 120 6.78 -18.43 31.59
N ALA A 121 6.67 -18.51 32.92
CA ALA A 121 5.58 -17.86 33.66
C ALA A 121 5.60 -16.34 33.48
N TYR A 122 6.79 -15.71 33.53
CA TYR A 122 6.97 -14.29 33.27
C TYR A 122 6.57 -13.90 31.84
N LEU A 123 6.99 -14.68 30.85
CA LEU A 123 6.64 -14.49 29.44
C LEU A 123 5.12 -14.54 29.24
N VAL A 124 4.48 -15.60 29.73
CA VAL A 124 3.02 -15.79 29.63
C VAL A 124 2.28 -14.65 30.33
N LEU A 125 2.70 -14.27 31.55
CA LEU A 125 2.06 -13.18 32.28
C LEU A 125 2.22 -11.84 31.57
N GLY A 126 3.41 -11.54 31.05
CA GLY A 126 3.66 -10.29 30.32
C GLY A 126 2.84 -10.19 29.04
N LEU A 127 2.80 -11.26 28.25
CA LEU A 127 1.97 -11.32 27.05
C LEU A 127 0.47 -11.23 27.39
N ALA A 128 0.01 -11.86 28.48
CA ALA A 128 -1.37 -11.78 28.93
C ALA A 128 -1.75 -10.36 29.39
N ILE A 129 -0.85 -9.66 30.10
CA ILE A 129 -1.05 -8.25 30.49
C ILE A 129 -1.13 -7.37 29.25
N ASN A 130 -0.19 -7.50 28.31
CA ASN A 130 -0.22 -6.75 27.06
C ASN A 130 -1.54 -6.99 26.31
N TYR A 131 -1.92 -8.26 26.12
CA TYR A 131 -3.17 -8.65 25.46
C TYR A 131 -4.39 -8.01 26.14
N ALA A 132 -4.48 -8.08 27.47
CA ALA A 132 -5.58 -7.48 28.21
C ALA A 132 -5.65 -5.96 28.00
N VAL A 133 -4.50 -5.27 28.07
CA VAL A 133 -4.43 -3.81 27.87
C VAL A 133 -4.85 -3.42 26.46
N VAL A 134 -4.31 -4.07 25.41
CA VAL A 134 -4.66 -3.71 24.02
C VAL A 134 -6.11 -4.04 23.70
N MET A 135 -6.65 -5.15 24.20
CA MET A 135 -8.05 -5.52 23.96
C MET A 135 -9.02 -4.56 24.65
N LEU A 136 -8.72 -4.14 25.88
CA LEU A 136 -9.59 -3.25 26.65
C LEU A 136 -9.48 -1.79 26.21
N LEU A 137 -8.28 -1.32 25.84
CA LEU A 137 -8.04 0.10 25.59
C LEU A 137 -7.99 0.48 24.11
N LEU A 138 -7.69 -0.45 23.20
CA LEU A 138 -7.45 -0.15 21.78
C LEU A 138 -8.35 -0.93 20.80
N ASN A 139 -8.42 -2.26 20.91
CA ASN A 139 -8.98 -3.09 19.84
C ASN A 139 -10.47 -3.40 19.96
N GLY A 140 -10.99 -3.55 21.18
CA GLY A 140 -12.33 -4.13 21.36
C GLY A 140 -12.44 -5.56 20.80
N PHE A 141 -13.67 -6.07 20.73
CA PHE A 141 -13.94 -7.47 20.36
C PHE A 141 -14.38 -7.67 18.91
N GLU A 142 -14.79 -6.60 18.23
CA GLU A 142 -15.16 -6.66 16.83
C GLU A 142 -13.93 -6.97 15.96
N GLN A 143 -14.12 -7.79 14.93
CA GLN A 143 -13.06 -8.19 13.99
C GLN A 143 -13.33 -7.68 12.58
N VAL A 144 -14.58 -7.32 12.32
CA VAL A 144 -15.06 -6.78 11.06
C VAL A 144 -15.88 -5.56 11.42
N LEU A 145 -15.44 -4.42 10.94
CA LEU A 145 -16.14 -3.16 11.08
C LEU A 145 -16.75 -2.77 9.74
N VAL A 146 -17.76 -1.92 9.78
CA VAL A 146 -18.38 -1.37 8.57
C VAL A 146 -18.45 0.13 8.72
N SER A 147 -18.23 0.86 7.62
CA SER A 147 -18.36 2.32 7.64
C SER A 147 -19.73 2.75 8.14
N GLN A 148 -19.74 3.78 8.99
CA GLN A 148 -20.92 4.29 9.71
C GLN A 148 -21.48 5.58 9.10
N VAL A 149 -20.87 6.06 8.02
CA VAL A 149 -21.23 7.31 7.36
C VAL A 149 -22.37 7.10 6.35
N PRO A 150 -23.23 8.11 6.14
CA PRO A 150 -24.33 8.00 5.18
C PRO A 150 -23.77 7.96 3.75
N VAL A 151 -24.06 6.87 3.05
CA VAL A 151 -23.72 6.70 1.63
C VAL A 151 -25.01 6.76 0.81
N ALA A 152 -25.05 7.66 -0.18
CA ALA A 152 -26.17 7.71 -1.12
C ALA A 152 -26.15 6.46 -2.01
N GLU A 153 -27.22 5.68 -1.99
CA GLU A 153 -27.38 4.53 -2.87
C GLU A 153 -27.43 4.99 -4.34
N ARG A 154 -26.65 4.33 -5.19
CA ARG A 154 -26.64 4.55 -6.64
C ARG A 154 -26.79 3.21 -7.35
N PRO A 155 -27.41 3.17 -8.55
CA PRO A 155 -27.56 1.95 -9.31
C PRO A 155 -26.21 1.25 -9.53
N GLY A 156 -26.13 -0.04 -9.23
CA GLY A 156 -24.94 -0.88 -9.43
C GLY A 156 -23.95 -0.87 -8.27
N HIS A 157 -24.04 0.06 -7.31
CA HIS A 157 -23.17 0.06 -6.13
C HIS A 157 -23.48 -1.11 -5.18
N ASP A 158 -24.71 -1.62 -5.23
CA ASP A 158 -25.17 -2.80 -4.50
C ASP A 158 -24.50 -4.10 -4.96
N ARG A 159 -23.96 -4.12 -6.18
CA ARG A 159 -23.23 -5.25 -6.77
C ARG A 159 -21.70 -5.15 -6.57
N GLU A 160 -21.23 -4.15 -5.83
CA GLU A 160 -19.80 -3.98 -5.51
C GLU A 160 -19.53 -4.32 -4.03
N CYS A 161 -18.49 -5.11 -3.76
CA CYS A 161 -18.03 -5.39 -2.41
C CYS A 161 -16.71 -4.69 -2.12
N TRP A 162 -16.69 -3.78 -1.14
CA TRP A 162 -15.49 -3.02 -0.75
C TRP A 162 -14.96 -3.50 0.58
N LEU A 163 -13.72 -3.98 0.58
CA LEU A 163 -13.02 -4.55 1.73
C LEU A 163 -11.76 -3.73 2.02
N TYR A 164 -11.45 -3.52 3.29
CA TYR A 164 -10.26 -2.80 3.73
C TYR A 164 -9.48 -3.61 4.79
N ILE A 165 -8.15 -3.61 4.70
CA ILE A 165 -7.25 -4.19 5.69
C ILE A 165 -6.26 -3.12 6.14
N ASN A 166 -6.24 -2.84 7.45
CA ASN A 166 -5.41 -1.80 8.04
C ASN A 166 -3.96 -2.25 8.33
N GLY A 167 -3.11 -1.26 8.57
CA GLY A 167 -1.75 -1.45 9.05
C GLY A 167 -1.62 -1.68 10.55
N ILE A 168 -0.38 -1.71 11.02
CA ILE A 168 -0.04 -1.80 12.45
C ILE A 168 -0.51 -0.58 13.25
N ALA A 169 -0.54 -0.72 14.58
CA ALA A 169 -0.87 0.33 15.53
C ALA A 169 -2.28 0.93 15.40
N ALA A 170 -3.16 0.35 14.58
CA ALA A 170 -4.53 0.82 14.43
C ALA A 170 -5.49 0.00 15.32
N GLY A 171 -5.92 0.64 16.42
CA GLY A 171 -7.04 0.16 17.22
C GLY A 171 -8.40 0.37 16.52
N HIS A 172 -9.47 -0.08 17.15
CA HIS A 172 -10.85 -0.05 16.63
C HIS A 172 -11.24 1.32 16.08
N ARG A 173 -10.94 2.37 16.85
CA ARG A 173 -11.30 3.75 16.51
C ARG A 173 -10.60 4.25 15.23
N TRP A 174 -9.29 4.00 15.10
CA TRP A 174 -8.55 4.42 13.91
C TRP A 174 -8.99 3.64 12.67
N VAL A 175 -9.28 2.35 12.80
CA VAL A 175 -9.84 1.57 11.69
C VAL A 175 -11.22 2.08 11.28
N GLN A 176 -12.08 2.42 12.25
CA GLN A 176 -13.38 3.04 11.96
C GLN A 176 -13.21 4.39 11.21
N MET A 177 -12.29 5.24 11.66
CA MET A 177 -11.98 6.50 11.00
C MET A 177 -11.45 6.29 9.57
N ASN A 178 -10.63 5.26 9.35
CA ASN A 178 -10.14 4.90 8.02
C ASN A 178 -11.28 4.50 7.08
N ILE A 179 -12.12 3.55 7.48
CA ILE A 179 -13.22 3.07 6.62
C ILE A 179 -14.30 4.14 6.41
N ASP A 180 -14.52 5.02 7.38
CA ASP A 180 -15.43 6.16 7.23
C ASP A 180 -14.90 7.17 6.21
N GLN A 181 -13.61 7.51 6.26
CA GLN A 181 -13.01 8.39 5.25
C GLN A 181 -13.00 7.74 3.86
N LEU A 182 -12.63 6.46 3.74
CA LEU A 182 -12.73 5.72 2.48
C LEU A 182 -14.17 5.74 1.93
N SER A 183 -15.16 5.59 2.81
CA SER A 183 -16.57 5.61 2.46
C SER A 183 -17.04 6.98 1.98
N TYR A 184 -16.58 8.09 2.58
CA TYR A 184 -16.80 9.45 2.05
C TYR A 184 -16.10 9.64 0.70
N THR A 185 -14.84 9.25 0.59
CA THR A 185 -14.02 9.42 -0.60
C THR A 185 -14.64 8.72 -1.81
N PHE A 186 -15.03 7.46 -1.67
CA PHE A 186 -15.50 6.65 -2.79
C PHE A 186 -17.01 6.56 -2.89
N GLY A 187 -17.79 6.95 -1.87
CA GLY A 187 -19.24 6.84 -1.92
C GLY A 187 -19.74 5.39 -1.97
N ARG A 188 -19.03 4.47 -1.30
CA ARG A 188 -19.43 3.07 -1.08
C ARG A 188 -19.30 2.72 0.38
N LYS A 189 -20.10 1.76 0.83
CA LYS A 189 -19.94 1.16 2.15
C LYS A 189 -18.67 0.31 2.16
N VAL A 190 -17.77 0.56 3.11
CA VAL A 190 -16.49 -0.16 3.21
C VAL A 190 -16.51 -1.06 4.43
N THR A 191 -16.16 -2.32 4.23
CA THR A 191 -16.05 -3.32 5.30
C THR A 191 -14.57 -3.49 5.68
N GLY A 192 -14.19 -3.08 6.89
CA GLY A 192 -12.82 -3.23 7.39
C GLY A 192 -12.61 -4.56 8.09
N VAL A 193 -11.64 -5.36 7.66
CA VAL A 193 -11.13 -6.50 8.43
C VAL A 193 -10.03 -5.98 9.35
N HIS A 194 -10.29 -6.04 10.66
CA HIS A 194 -9.44 -5.42 11.65
C HIS A 194 -8.20 -6.26 11.92
N ASN A 195 -7.07 -5.83 11.39
CA ASN A 195 -5.74 -6.24 11.85
C ASN A 195 -5.48 -5.57 13.21
N ARG A 196 -5.69 -6.32 14.29
CA ARG A 196 -5.66 -5.78 15.66
C ARG A 196 -4.24 -5.53 16.11
N THR A 197 -4.00 -4.38 16.74
CA THR A 197 -2.67 -4.06 17.27
C THR A 197 -2.37 -4.78 18.59
N ALA A 198 -1.22 -5.42 18.70
CA ALA A 198 -0.57 -5.82 19.95
C ALA A 198 0.27 -4.69 20.58
N GLY A 199 0.30 -3.52 19.94
CA GLY A 199 1.14 -2.37 20.25
C GLY A 199 2.37 -2.33 19.34
N ILE A 200 2.84 -1.11 19.01
CA ILE A 200 3.79 -0.83 17.92
C ILE A 200 4.98 -1.81 17.89
N VAL A 201 5.62 -2.11 19.03
CA VAL A 201 6.82 -2.96 19.04
C VAL A 201 6.48 -4.41 18.69
N PHE A 202 5.40 -4.95 19.25
CA PHE A 202 4.96 -6.32 18.95
C PHE A 202 4.39 -6.43 17.54
N ASP A 203 3.68 -5.40 17.07
CA ASP A 203 3.20 -5.37 15.68
C ASP A 203 4.36 -5.39 14.68
N LEU A 204 5.47 -4.67 14.95
CA LEU A 204 6.65 -4.71 14.08
C LEU A 204 7.28 -6.11 14.02
N ILE A 205 7.28 -6.85 15.15
CA ILE A 205 7.76 -8.24 15.21
C ILE A 205 6.82 -9.14 14.40
N GLU A 206 5.51 -9.01 14.61
CA GLU A 206 4.50 -9.77 13.86
C GLU A 206 4.58 -9.49 12.36
N CYS A 207 4.74 -8.22 11.96
CA CYS A 207 4.91 -7.79 10.58
C CYS A 207 6.07 -8.53 9.89
N LEU A 208 7.24 -8.60 10.55
CA LEU A 208 8.40 -9.35 10.04
C LEU A 208 8.11 -10.85 9.97
N ILE A 209 7.45 -11.42 10.98
CA ILE A 209 7.07 -12.85 10.95
C ILE A 209 6.12 -13.15 9.79
N GLN A 210 5.07 -12.36 9.61
CA GLN A 210 4.13 -12.51 8.49
C GLN A 210 4.85 -12.39 7.14
N ARG A 211 5.70 -11.37 6.99
CA ARG A 211 6.39 -11.03 5.73
C ARG A 211 7.47 -12.05 5.34
N ASP A 212 8.25 -12.53 6.31
CA ASP A 212 9.42 -13.38 6.04
C ASP A 212 9.14 -14.87 6.16
N PHE A 213 8.13 -15.26 6.95
CA PHE A 213 7.73 -16.66 7.14
C PHE A 213 6.41 -17.01 6.45
N SER A 214 5.77 -16.05 5.76
CA SER A 214 4.43 -16.22 5.17
C SER A 214 3.42 -16.73 6.21
N TYR A 215 3.54 -16.26 7.45
CA TYR A 215 2.71 -16.73 8.55
C TYR A 215 1.32 -16.09 8.47
N ALA A 216 0.30 -16.89 8.17
CA ALA A 216 -1.06 -16.39 8.00
C ALA A 216 -1.86 -16.39 9.30
N THR A 217 -2.03 -15.18 9.85
CA THR A 217 -2.80 -14.81 11.05
C THR A 217 -4.32 -14.90 10.83
N GLY A 218 -5.09 -14.66 11.89
CA GLY A 218 -6.55 -14.82 11.88
C GLY A 218 -7.27 -13.78 11.00
N ASP A 219 -6.75 -12.56 10.95
CA ASP A 219 -7.14 -11.47 10.06
C ASP A 219 -6.93 -11.83 8.58
N ILE A 220 -5.73 -12.30 8.17
CA ILE A 220 -5.48 -12.84 6.82
C ILE A 220 -6.51 -13.89 6.42
N ARG A 221 -6.73 -14.89 7.29
CA ARG A 221 -7.69 -15.99 7.02
C ARG A 221 -9.11 -15.50 6.84
N ARG A 222 -9.51 -14.49 7.63
CA ARG A 222 -10.84 -13.88 7.55
C ARG A 222 -10.98 -13.04 6.29
N SER A 223 -9.98 -12.23 5.98
CA SER A 223 -9.92 -11.44 4.75
C SER A 223 -10.04 -12.34 3.53
N TYR A 224 -9.28 -13.43 3.48
CA TYR A 224 -9.40 -14.44 2.43
C TYR A 224 -10.81 -15.00 2.32
N ALA A 225 -11.42 -15.42 3.44
CA ALA A 225 -12.78 -15.97 3.43
C ALA A 225 -13.82 -14.95 2.93
N LEU A 226 -13.69 -13.67 3.31
CA LEU A 226 -14.60 -12.60 2.89
C LEU A 226 -14.42 -12.25 1.41
N VAL A 227 -13.18 -12.08 0.94
CA VAL A 227 -12.88 -11.79 -0.47
C VAL A 227 -13.35 -12.95 -1.35
N LYS A 228 -13.02 -14.19 -0.99
CA LYS A 228 -13.47 -15.38 -1.72
C LYS A 228 -14.98 -15.49 -1.77
N LYS A 229 -15.67 -15.26 -0.65
CA LYS A 229 -17.12 -15.28 -0.59
C LYS A 229 -17.73 -14.24 -1.55
N ALA A 230 -17.19 -13.02 -1.56
CA ALA A 230 -17.65 -11.96 -2.44
C ALA A 230 -17.39 -12.29 -3.92
N LEU A 231 -16.23 -12.85 -4.26
CA LEU A 231 -15.90 -13.25 -5.64
C LEU A 231 -16.76 -14.41 -6.17
N LEU A 232 -17.29 -15.26 -5.28
CA LEU A 232 -18.18 -16.37 -5.65
C LEU A 232 -19.66 -15.98 -5.66
N ASP A 233 -20.01 -14.79 -5.19
CA ASP A 233 -21.39 -14.32 -5.14
C ASP A 233 -21.84 -13.87 -6.54
N PRO A 234 -22.84 -14.51 -7.17
CA PRO A 234 -23.32 -14.12 -8.49
C PRO A 234 -23.98 -12.74 -8.52
N GLU A 235 -24.34 -12.18 -7.37
CA GLU A 235 -24.87 -10.82 -7.25
C GLU A 235 -23.76 -9.76 -7.11
N CYS A 236 -22.50 -10.19 -6.93
CA CYS A 236 -21.35 -9.30 -6.83
C CYS A 236 -20.55 -9.31 -8.14
N ASP A 237 -20.61 -8.20 -8.88
CA ASP A 237 -19.88 -8.05 -10.14
C ASP A 237 -18.43 -7.65 -9.92
N LYS A 238 -18.11 -7.08 -8.75
CA LYS A 238 -16.80 -6.48 -8.48
C LYS A 238 -16.44 -6.50 -7.01
N VAL A 239 -15.21 -6.92 -6.71
CA VAL A 239 -14.64 -6.88 -5.37
C VAL A 239 -13.45 -5.93 -5.36
N VAL A 240 -13.48 -4.94 -4.47
CA VAL A 240 -12.41 -3.95 -4.29
C VAL A 240 -11.73 -4.20 -2.95
N LEU A 241 -10.43 -4.48 -2.98
CA LEU A 241 -9.60 -4.73 -1.81
C LEU A 241 -8.62 -3.57 -1.60
N LEU A 242 -8.86 -2.80 -0.54
CA LEU A 242 -8.03 -1.67 -0.11
C LEU A 242 -7.08 -2.13 1.00
N LEU A 243 -5.79 -1.83 0.85
CA LEU A 243 -4.74 -2.28 1.78
C LEU A 243 -3.88 -1.09 2.23
N HIS A 244 -3.54 -1.02 3.51
CA HIS A 244 -2.61 0.00 4.02
C HIS A 244 -1.46 -0.63 4.81
N SER A 245 -0.23 -0.19 4.58
CA SER A 245 0.94 -0.60 5.38
C SER A 245 1.12 -2.13 5.42
N GLN A 246 1.13 -2.74 6.62
CA GLN A 246 1.15 -4.20 6.83
C GLN A 246 -0.05 -4.90 6.18
N GLY A 247 -1.21 -4.26 6.07
CA GLY A 247 -2.34 -4.80 5.32
C GLY A 247 -1.96 -5.15 3.87
N GLY A 248 -0.91 -4.53 3.31
CA GLY A 248 -0.32 -4.93 2.04
C GLY A 248 0.35 -6.31 2.05
N ILE A 249 1.03 -6.69 3.14
CA ILE A 249 1.58 -8.05 3.34
C ILE A 249 0.42 -9.04 3.44
N GLU A 250 -0.56 -8.73 4.29
CA GLU A 250 -1.73 -9.57 4.52
C GLU A 250 -2.52 -9.79 3.23
N GLY A 251 -2.79 -8.72 2.48
CA GLY A 251 -3.49 -8.80 1.21
C GLY A 251 -2.68 -9.50 0.11
N GLY A 252 -1.35 -9.41 0.11
CA GLY A 252 -0.49 -10.20 -0.75
C GLY A 252 -0.67 -11.71 -0.51
N LEU A 253 -0.66 -12.13 0.76
CA LEU A 253 -0.91 -13.53 1.15
C LEU A 253 -2.34 -14.00 0.81
N VAL A 254 -3.34 -13.12 0.98
CA VAL A 254 -4.71 -13.39 0.54
C VAL A 254 -4.76 -13.64 -0.98
N ILE A 255 -4.10 -12.79 -1.76
CA ILE A 255 -4.03 -12.91 -3.22
C ILE A 255 -3.37 -14.21 -3.65
N ASP A 256 -2.27 -14.60 -2.99
CA ASP A 256 -1.59 -15.85 -3.31
C ASP A 256 -2.50 -17.07 -3.12
N TRP A 257 -3.29 -17.12 -2.05
CA TRP A 257 -4.29 -18.19 -1.87
C TRP A 257 -5.43 -18.12 -2.88
N LEU A 258 -5.88 -16.91 -3.25
CA LEU A 258 -6.92 -16.77 -4.28
C LEU A 258 -6.43 -17.21 -5.65
N LEU A 259 -5.16 -16.93 -5.99
CA LEU A 259 -4.52 -17.37 -7.24
C LEU A 259 -4.36 -18.89 -7.32
N ASP A 260 -4.17 -19.56 -6.18
CA ASP A 260 -4.06 -21.03 -6.10
C ASP A 260 -5.43 -21.73 -6.21
N GLU A 261 -6.50 -21.09 -5.73
CA GLU A 261 -7.81 -21.75 -5.60
C GLU A 261 -8.89 -21.31 -6.61
N LEU A 262 -8.84 -20.09 -7.14
CA LEU A 262 -9.91 -19.54 -7.97
C LEU A 262 -9.51 -19.46 -9.45
N PRO A 263 -10.45 -19.72 -10.39
CA PRO A 263 -10.22 -19.54 -11.81
C PRO A 263 -10.08 -18.05 -12.18
N HIS A 264 -9.33 -17.78 -13.26
CA HIS A 264 -9.07 -16.42 -13.76
C HIS A 264 -10.33 -15.60 -14.04
N ASP A 265 -11.43 -16.24 -14.46
CA ASP A 265 -12.70 -15.56 -14.76
C ASP A 265 -13.38 -14.95 -13.53
N LEU A 266 -13.09 -15.45 -12.32
CA LEU A 266 -13.54 -14.82 -11.08
C LEU A 266 -12.52 -13.78 -10.60
N LEU A 267 -11.23 -14.11 -10.68
CA LEU A 267 -10.15 -13.22 -10.22
C LEU A 267 -10.11 -11.89 -10.97
N ARG A 268 -10.54 -11.86 -12.23
CA ARG A 268 -10.64 -10.60 -13.02
C ARG A 268 -11.62 -9.58 -12.42
N HIS A 269 -12.54 -9.98 -11.55
CA HIS A 269 -13.46 -9.08 -10.85
C HIS A 269 -12.84 -8.46 -9.60
N LEU A 270 -11.65 -8.90 -9.20
CA LEU A 270 -10.89 -8.33 -8.10
C LEU A 270 -10.08 -7.10 -8.56
N GLU A 271 -10.25 -5.99 -7.85
CA GLU A 271 -9.42 -4.78 -7.95
C GLU A 271 -8.70 -4.55 -6.62
N VAL A 272 -7.39 -4.29 -6.66
CA VAL A 272 -6.57 -4.16 -5.47
C VAL A 272 -5.86 -2.81 -5.44
N TYR A 273 -5.98 -2.11 -4.32
CA TYR A 273 -5.46 -0.76 -4.16
C TYR A 273 -4.70 -0.66 -2.85
N THR A 274 -3.43 -0.28 -2.90
CA THR A 274 -2.57 -0.30 -1.71
C THR A 274 -1.96 1.06 -1.42
N PHE A 275 -1.85 1.42 -0.14
CA PHE A 275 -1.25 2.66 0.35
C PHE A 275 -0.07 2.35 1.27
N GLY A 276 1.14 2.83 0.94
CA GLY A 276 2.34 2.60 1.74
C GLY A 276 2.64 1.11 1.95
N ASN A 277 2.49 0.30 0.90
CA ASN A 277 2.49 -1.16 0.98
C ASN A 277 3.82 -1.73 1.50
N ALA A 278 3.75 -2.47 2.61
CA ALA A 278 4.89 -3.09 3.29
C ALA A 278 5.32 -4.44 2.68
N ALA A 279 4.57 -5.01 1.74
CA ALA A 279 4.86 -6.32 1.15
C ALA A 279 6.19 -6.34 0.39
N ASN A 280 6.82 -7.51 0.37
CA ASN A 280 8.04 -7.76 -0.41
C ASN A 280 7.76 -8.41 -1.78
N HIS A 281 6.50 -8.79 -2.04
CA HIS A 281 6.02 -9.29 -3.32
C HIS A 281 4.53 -8.98 -3.50
N PHE A 282 4.07 -9.03 -4.75
CA PHE A 282 2.65 -8.92 -5.11
C PHE A 282 2.43 -9.65 -6.43
N ASN A 283 1.78 -10.82 -6.39
CA ASN A 283 1.67 -11.72 -7.54
C ASN A 283 0.44 -11.40 -8.40
N ASN A 284 0.59 -11.47 -9.72
CA ASN A 284 -0.50 -11.39 -10.69
C ASN A 284 -0.05 -12.00 -12.03
N PRO A 285 0.03 -13.35 -12.12
CA PRO A 285 0.48 -14.02 -13.32
C PRO A 285 -0.42 -13.69 -14.51
N ARG A 286 0.19 -13.60 -15.69
CA ARG A 286 -0.55 -13.45 -16.95
C ARG A 286 -1.19 -14.78 -17.33
N TRP A 287 -2.40 -14.71 -17.85
CA TRP A 287 -3.03 -15.85 -18.50
C TRP A 287 -3.00 -15.67 -20.01
N THR A 288 -2.95 -16.79 -20.72
CA THR A 288 -2.96 -16.84 -22.18
C THR A 288 -4.11 -17.72 -22.62
N LYS A 289 -5.03 -17.20 -23.42
CA LYS A 289 -5.96 -18.05 -24.16
C LYS A 289 -5.22 -18.62 -25.35
N LEU A 290 -5.10 -19.94 -25.42
CA LEU A 290 -4.72 -20.62 -26.65
C LEU A 290 -5.75 -20.25 -27.72
N ALA A 291 -5.26 -19.79 -28.88
CA ALA A 291 -6.13 -19.51 -30.02
C ALA A 291 -6.93 -20.77 -30.35
N ARG A 292 -8.26 -20.67 -30.28
CA ARG A 292 -9.11 -21.74 -30.83
C ARG A 292 -8.99 -21.65 -32.36
N PRO A 293 -8.72 -22.76 -33.07
CA PRO A 293 -8.85 -22.76 -34.52
C PRO A 293 -10.34 -22.67 -34.85
N GLU A 294 -10.89 -21.46 -34.86
CA GLU A 294 -12.19 -21.24 -35.48
C GLU A 294 -12.02 -21.33 -36.99
N LEU A 295 -12.97 -22.02 -37.63
CA LEU A 295 -13.01 -22.39 -39.04
C LEU A 295 -13.26 -21.19 -39.99
N VAL A 296 -12.72 -20.01 -39.66
CA VAL A 296 -12.89 -18.79 -40.44
C VAL A 296 -11.53 -18.34 -40.98
N GLN A 297 -11.44 -18.29 -42.30
CA GLN A 297 -10.29 -17.82 -43.06
C GLN A 297 -10.09 -16.31 -42.88
N THR A 298 -9.44 -15.91 -41.80
CA THR A 298 -8.73 -14.62 -41.73
C THR A 298 -7.53 -14.78 -40.80
N GLN A 299 -6.35 -14.50 -41.34
CA GLN A 299 -5.10 -14.49 -40.61
C GLN A 299 -5.10 -13.33 -39.61
N ASP A 300 -5.56 -13.58 -38.38
CA ASP A 300 -5.18 -12.82 -37.19
C ASP A 300 -5.34 -13.73 -35.97
N LEU A 301 -4.34 -14.59 -35.75
CA LEU A 301 -4.18 -15.38 -34.54
C LEU A 301 -3.79 -14.46 -33.37
N VAL A 302 -4.70 -13.59 -32.93
CA VAL A 302 -4.46 -12.76 -31.75
C VAL A 302 -4.66 -13.64 -30.52
N HIS A 303 -3.56 -14.07 -29.93
CA HIS A 303 -3.61 -14.62 -28.57
C HIS A 303 -4.21 -13.57 -27.64
N GLN A 304 -5.33 -13.91 -26.99
CA GLN A 304 -5.88 -13.08 -25.91
C GLN A 304 -5.02 -13.32 -24.66
N PHE A 305 -4.30 -12.29 -24.23
CA PHE A 305 -3.54 -12.29 -22.98
C PHE A 305 -4.16 -11.30 -22.01
N GLY A 306 -4.17 -11.64 -20.73
CA GLY A 306 -4.64 -10.75 -19.68
C GLY A 306 -3.93 -10.99 -18.35
N GLN A 307 -4.14 -10.10 -17.40
CA GLN A 307 -3.77 -10.33 -16.01
C GLN A 307 -4.85 -11.17 -15.32
N SER A 308 -4.46 -11.96 -14.30
CA SER A 308 -5.40 -12.79 -13.54
C SER A 308 -6.31 -11.93 -12.67
N ILE A 309 -5.73 -10.97 -11.95
CA ILE A 309 -6.44 -9.93 -11.20
C ILE A 309 -6.68 -8.75 -12.14
N GLY A 310 -7.89 -8.20 -12.10
CA GLY A 310 -8.33 -7.17 -13.05
C GLY A 310 -7.48 -5.90 -12.97
N HIS A 311 -7.30 -5.36 -11.77
CA HIS A 311 -6.51 -4.15 -11.56
C HIS A 311 -5.72 -4.20 -10.24
N ILE A 312 -4.49 -3.72 -10.29
CA ILE A 312 -3.65 -3.51 -9.09
C ILE A 312 -2.99 -2.13 -9.20
N GLU A 313 -3.20 -1.27 -8.20
CA GLU A 313 -2.51 0.01 -8.09
C GLU A 313 -1.90 0.21 -6.69
N HIS A 314 -0.73 0.83 -6.66
CA HIS A 314 0.03 1.11 -5.46
C HIS A 314 0.28 2.62 -5.35
N TYR A 315 -0.05 3.19 -4.20
CA TYR A 315 0.17 4.58 -3.85
C TYR A 315 1.24 4.66 -2.77
N ALA A 316 2.31 5.40 -3.03
CA ALA A 316 3.45 5.49 -2.13
C ALA A 316 3.90 6.95 -1.94
N ASN A 317 4.23 7.33 -0.70
CA ASN A 317 5.00 8.53 -0.42
C ASN A 317 6.49 8.19 -0.52
N SER A 318 7.28 8.98 -1.27
CA SER A 318 8.70 8.68 -1.54
C SER A 318 9.60 8.67 -0.30
N GLY A 319 9.18 9.34 0.77
CA GLY A 319 9.87 9.40 2.07
C GLY A 319 9.22 8.56 3.17
N ASP A 320 8.22 7.73 2.83
CA ASP A 320 7.61 6.79 3.75
C ASP A 320 8.52 5.57 3.94
N ILE A 321 9.04 5.36 5.15
CA ILE A 321 9.93 4.25 5.48
C ILE A 321 9.32 2.88 5.16
N VAL A 322 8.01 2.72 5.30
CA VAL A 322 7.34 1.44 5.04
C VAL A 322 7.27 1.19 3.54
N ALA A 323 6.94 2.21 2.75
CA ALA A 323 6.99 2.12 1.29
C ALA A 323 8.42 1.90 0.79
N LEU A 324 9.40 2.60 1.37
CA LEU A 324 10.84 2.45 1.07
C LEU A 324 11.39 1.06 1.38
N GLY A 325 10.89 0.40 2.42
CA GLY A 325 11.22 -0.98 2.77
C GLY A 325 10.32 -2.02 2.12
N GLY A 326 9.27 -1.60 1.40
CA GLY A 326 8.24 -2.42 0.77
C GLY A 326 8.17 -2.14 -0.73
N VAL A 327 7.03 -1.65 -1.21
CA VAL A 327 6.79 -1.45 -2.65
C VAL A 327 7.93 -0.75 -3.39
N LEU A 328 8.50 0.34 -2.86
CA LEU A 328 9.57 1.09 -3.54
C LEU A 328 10.89 0.32 -3.61
N HIS A 329 11.12 -0.65 -2.72
CA HIS A 329 12.31 -1.50 -2.74
C HIS A 329 12.19 -2.64 -3.75
N PHE A 330 11.01 -3.26 -3.82
CA PHE A 330 10.82 -4.51 -4.57
C PHE A 330 10.20 -4.32 -5.95
N VAL A 331 9.60 -3.15 -6.23
CA VAL A 331 8.88 -2.92 -7.48
C VAL A 331 9.77 -3.22 -8.68
N ASP A 332 11.01 -2.74 -8.69
CA ASP A 332 11.94 -2.84 -9.81
C ASP A 332 12.50 -4.23 -10.06
N ILE A 333 12.12 -5.20 -9.25
CA ILE A 333 12.49 -6.59 -9.45
C ILE A 333 11.49 -7.23 -10.41
N PRO A 334 11.94 -7.72 -11.58
CA PRO A 334 11.07 -8.35 -12.56
C PRO A 334 10.22 -9.46 -11.95
N ASN A 335 8.93 -9.48 -12.28
CA ASN A 335 7.97 -10.50 -11.85
C ASN A 335 7.85 -10.69 -10.32
N ARG A 336 8.26 -9.70 -9.52
CA ARG A 336 8.09 -9.74 -8.05
C ARG A 336 6.93 -8.89 -7.55
N TYR A 337 6.67 -7.77 -8.20
CA TYR A 337 5.69 -6.79 -7.74
C TYR A 337 4.83 -6.31 -8.90
N MET A 338 3.60 -6.83 -8.99
CA MET A 338 2.68 -6.54 -10.08
C MET A 338 1.72 -5.42 -9.71
N GLY A 339 1.50 -4.48 -10.63
CA GLY A 339 0.59 -3.35 -10.46
C GLY A 339 1.20 -2.03 -10.92
N ARG A 340 0.35 -1.01 -11.07
CA ARG A 340 0.80 0.36 -11.37
C ARG A 340 1.21 1.09 -10.10
N LEU A 341 2.33 1.82 -10.14
CA LEU A 341 2.86 2.55 -8.99
C LEU A 341 2.73 4.06 -9.20
N PHE A 342 2.12 4.74 -8.22
CA PHE A 342 2.03 6.19 -8.16
C PHE A 342 2.82 6.70 -6.94
N VAL A 343 3.85 7.51 -7.18
CA VAL A 343 4.75 8.00 -6.13
C VAL A 343 4.58 9.50 -5.92
N ARG A 344 4.20 9.89 -4.70
CA ARG A 344 4.12 11.28 -4.27
C ARG A 344 5.44 11.72 -3.63
N PRO A 345 6.03 12.86 -4.02
CA PRO A 345 7.30 13.35 -3.47
C PRO A 345 7.11 13.96 -2.07
N SER A 346 6.88 13.12 -1.06
CA SER A 346 6.60 13.54 0.31
C SER A 346 6.89 12.42 1.30
N SER A 347 6.83 12.71 2.60
CA SER A 347 6.88 11.74 3.70
C SER A 347 5.48 11.50 4.26
N GLY A 348 5.41 10.73 5.36
CA GLY A 348 4.18 10.43 6.07
C GLY A 348 3.62 9.06 5.70
N HIS A 349 3.15 8.32 6.70
CA HIS A 349 2.70 6.94 6.53
C HIS A 349 1.22 6.70 6.85
N LEU A 350 0.65 7.43 7.82
CA LEU A 350 -0.76 7.29 8.24
C LEU A 350 -1.75 7.40 7.06
N LEU A 351 -2.75 6.52 7.02
CA LEU A 351 -3.63 6.39 5.85
C LEU A 351 -4.46 7.66 5.62
N ASN A 352 -5.20 8.12 6.61
CA ASN A 352 -6.08 9.26 6.44
C ASN A 352 -5.25 10.54 6.27
N MET A 353 -4.36 10.77 7.24
CA MET A 353 -3.61 12.02 7.33
C MET A 353 -2.57 12.24 6.22
N HIS A 354 -1.90 11.19 5.71
CA HIS A 354 -0.80 11.36 4.75
C HIS A 354 -1.11 10.83 3.35
N TYR A 355 -2.02 9.87 3.21
CA TYR A 355 -2.43 9.34 1.90
C TYR A 355 -3.77 9.92 1.44
N LEU A 356 -4.87 9.67 2.13
CA LEU A 356 -6.21 10.07 1.67
C LEU A 356 -6.40 11.59 1.66
N SER A 357 -5.95 12.31 2.70
CA SER A 357 -6.07 13.78 2.76
C SER A 357 -5.32 14.49 1.63
N THR A 358 -4.25 13.86 1.11
CA THR A 358 -3.37 14.47 0.10
C THR A 358 -3.67 14.00 -1.31
N MET A 359 -4.07 12.73 -1.48
CA MET A 359 -4.36 12.13 -2.79
C MET A 359 -5.85 12.22 -3.14
N PHE A 360 -6.73 12.23 -2.15
CA PHE A 360 -8.19 12.27 -2.26
C PHE A 360 -8.80 13.34 -1.34
N THR A 361 -8.25 14.56 -1.42
CA THR A 361 -8.60 15.68 -0.54
C THR A 361 -10.09 15.94 -0.51
N LEU A 362 -10.70 15.87 0.69
CA LEU A 362 -12.09 16.21 0.92
C LEU A 362 -12.26 17.73 1.06
N GLY A 363 -13.30 18.26 0.43
CA GLY A 363 -13.78 19.62 0.61
C GLY A 363 -14.72 19.75 1.82
N PRO A 364 -15.20 20.97 2.11
CA PRO A 364 -16.10 21.22 3.24
C PRO A 364 -17.44 20.47 3.19
N ASP A 365 -17.83 19.96 2.02
CA ASP A 365 -19.04 19.18 1.78
C ASP A 365 -18.80 17.66 1.85
N MET A 366 -17.65 17.23 2.36
CA MET A 366 -17.22 15.83 2.43
C MET A 366 -17.12 15.14 1.05
N LYS A 367 -16.95 15.92 -0.02
CA LYS A 367 -16.66 15.41 -1.37
C LYS A 367 -15.21 15.61 -1.72
N VAL A 368 -14.66 14.66 -2.47
CA VAL A 368 -13.31 14.74 -3.03
C VAL A 368 -13.25 15.89 -4.03
N LEU A 369 -12.25 16.76 -3.88
CA LEU A 369 -11.97 17.85 -4.81
C LEU A 369 -11.51 17.31 -6.17
N GLU A 370 -11.92 17.96 -7.27
CA GLU A 370 -11.54 17.55 -8.63
C GLU A 370 -10.05 17.75 -8.98
N SER A 371 -9.34 18.50 -8.15
CA SER A 371 -7.94 18.87 -8.31
C SER A 371 -7.22 18.82 -6.97
N ASN A 372 -6.00 18.30 -6.97
CA ASN A 372 -5.08 18.41 -5.85
C ASN A 372 -3.63 18.32 -6.35
N PRO A 373 -2.65 18.81 -5.56
CA PRO A 373 -1.27 18.91 -6.03
C PRO A 373 -0.68 17.60 -6.55
N PHE A 374 -1.09 16.44 -6.02
CA PHE A 374 -0.58 15.14 -6.44
C PHE A 374 -1.27 14.62 -7.70
N MET A 375 -2.60 14.64 -7.72
CA MET A 375 -3.41 14.14 -8.85
C MET A 375 -3.23 14.97 -10.12
N ASP A 376 -2.83 16.23 -9.98
CA ASP A 376 -2.49 17.12 -11.09
C ASP A 376 -1.01 17.10 -11.49
N MET A 377 -0.15 16.29 -10.84
CA MET A 377 1.24 16.13 -11.26
C MET A 377 1.30 15.59 -12.69
N GLU A 378 2.14 16.21 -13.51
CA GLU A 378 2.36 15.81 -14.89
C GLU A 378 3.13 14.48 -14.95
N VAL A 379 2.76 13.64 -15.91
CA VAL A 379 3.42 12.38 -16.21
C VAL A 379 4.13 12.53 -17.55
N GLU A 380 5.46 12.46 -17.52
CA GLU A 380 6.31 12.61 -18.71
C GLU A 380 6.10 11.44 -19.70
N PRO A 381 5.65 11.69 -20.95
CA PRO A 381 5.29 10.64 -21.92
C PRO A 381 6.44 9.73 -22.39
N TRP A 382 7.70 10.17 -22.25
CA TRP A 382 8.88 9.44 -22.74
C TRP A 382 9.47 8.47 -21.69
N ALA A 383 9.02 8.50 -20.43
CA ALA A 383 9.29 7.44 -19.46
C ALA A 383 8.51 6.14 -19.77
N THR A 384 7.58 6.22 -20.72
CA THR A 384 6.60 5.17 -21.05
C THR A 384 6.80 4.53 -22.42
N ALA A 385 7.83 4.94 -23.18
CA ALA A 385 8.33 4.23 -24.35
C ALA A 385 9.83 3.94 -24.15
N GLY A 386 10.13 3.08 -23.18
CA GLY A 386 11.49 2.79 -22.75
C GLY A 386 11.97 3.76 -21.68
N ILE A 387 12.33 3.20 -20.53
CA ILE A 387 13.09 3.88 -19.49
C ILE A 387 14.41 4.34 -20.09
N ASN A 388 14.54 5.65 -20.34
CA ASN A 388 15.67 6.48 -19.92
C ASN A 388 15.60 7.88 -20.54
N GLY A 389 16.03 8.84 -19.73
CA GLY A 389 16.38 10.18 -20.17
C GLY A 389 17.17 10.85 -19.06
N TYR A 390 18.46 10.53 -19.03
CA TYR A 390 19.48 11.49 -18.66
C TYR A 390 20.54 11.48 -19.76
N SER A 391 20.87 12.66 -20.28
CA SER A 391 21.97 12.86 -21.23
C SER A 391 23.28 13.06 -20.45
N GLY A 392 24.11 12.01 -20.35
CA GLY A 392 25.48 12.07 -19.81
C GLY A 392 26.30 10.79 -20.09
N PRO A 393 27.64 10.86 -20.25
CA PRO A 393 28.49 9.73 -20.66
C PRO A 393 28.83 8.76 -19.50
N PRO A 394 29.41 7.57 -19.76
CA PRO A 394 28.87 6.28 -19.33
C PRO A 394 29.49 5.73 -18.04
N HIS A 395 28.71 5.11 -17.15
CA HIS A 395 29.19 4.05 -16.26
C HIS A 395 28.09 3.03 -15.96
N ARG A 396 28.47 1.75 -16.04
CA ARG A 396 27.60 0.57 -15.92
C ARG A 396 26.85 0.52 -14.58
N VAL A 397 25.53 0.73 -14.61
CA VAL A 397 24.59 -0.13 -13.89
C VAL A 397 23.59 -0.63 -14.92
N ARG A 398 23.56 -1.94 -15.09
CA ARG A 398 22.81 -2.65 -16.12
C ARG A 398 21.32 -2.56 -15.78
N TYR A 399 20.65 -1.50 -16.21
CA TYR A 399 19.19 -1.54 -16.38
C TYR A 399 18.91 -2.47 -17.55
N ARG A 400 18.69 -3.76 -17.27
CA ARG A 400 18.24 -4.72 -18.27
C ARG A 400 16.71 -4.69 -18.29
N PRO A 401 16.10 -4.36 -19.45
CA PRO A 401 14.67 -4.34 -19.59
C PRO A 401 14.15 -5.78 -19.64
N THR A 402 13.25 -6.14 -18.75
CA THR A 402 12.35 -7.28 -18.98
C THR A 402 11.04 -6.74 -19.50
N LEU A 403 10.74 -7.08 -20.76
CA LEU A 403 9.40 -7.10 -21.33
C LEU A 403 8.39 -7.50 -20.25
N ALA A 404 7.40 -6.65 -19.99
CA ALA A 404 6.12 -6.94 -19.32
C ALA A 404 5.64 -5.91 -18.29
N ARG A 405 6.24 -4.71 -18.16
CA ARG A 405 5.63 -3.64 -17.35
C ARG A 405 4.61 -2.86 -18.18
N ASP A 406 3.39 -3.37 -18.10
CA ASP A 406 2.13 -2.76 -18.53
C ASP A 406 2.05 -2.31 -19.99
N GLU A 407 1.87 -3.28 -20.90
CA GLU A 407 1.34 -3.00 -22.25
C GLU A 407 -0.07 -2.39 -22.22
N ALA A 408 -0.69 -2.13 -21.05
CA ALA A 408 -1.87 -1.27 -20.98
C ALA A 408 -1.52 0.23 -20.95
N PHE A 409 -0.29 0.61 -20.58
CA PHE A 409 0.11 2.01 -20.50
C PHE A 409 0.29 2.64 -21.88
N LEU A 410 0.90 1.92 -22.81
CA LEU A 410 1.08 2.39 -24.19
C LEU A 410 -0.27 2.59 -24.89
N PRO A 411 -1.19 1.60 -24.92
CA PRO A 411 -2.53 1.75 -25.49
C PRO A 411 -3.39 2.75 -24.73
N ALA A 412 -3.31 2.87 -23.40
CA ALA A 412 -4.06 3.90 -22.67
C ALA A 412 -3.56 5.31 -23.03
N ALA A 413 -2.24 5.53 -23.05
CA ALA A 413 -1.65 6.80 -23.45
C ALA A 413 -1.93 7.11 -24.94
N LEU A 414 -1.82 6.11 -25.82
CA LEU A 414 -2.12 6.22 -27.25
C LEU A 414 -3.61 6.44 -27.52
N SER A 415 -4.51 5.79 -26.78
CA SER A 415 -5.96 6.00 -26.87
C SER A 415 -6.34 7.39 -26.39
N LEU A 416 -5.81 7.84 -25.25
CA LEU A 416 -5.99 9.22 -24.76
C LEU A 416 -5.44 10.25 -25.75
N GLN A 417 -4.37 9.94 -26.49
CA GLN A 417 -3.86 10.77 -27.58
C GLN A 417 -4.71 10.71 -28.86
N ARG A 418 -5.28 9.55 -29.21
CA ARG A 418 -6.10 9.34 -30.43
C ARG A 418 -7.47 10.00 -30.36
N PHE A 419 -8.01 10.24 -29.17
CA PHE A 419 -9.34 10.82 -28.98
C PHE A 419 -9.48 12.33 -29.29
N GLN A 420 -8.51 12.99 -29.97
CA GLN A 420 -8.66 14.43 -30.27
C GLN A 420 -8.40 14.87 -31.73
N PRO A 421 -9.28 15.74 -32.30
CA PRO A 421 -9.16 16.24 -33.67
C PRO A 421 -8.22 17.44 -33.85
N ASN A 422 -7.66 18.04 -32.79
CA ASN A 422 -6.93 19.32 -32.87
C ASN A 422 -5.65 19.36 -32.04
N GLY A 423 -4.51 19.06 -32.67
CA GLY A 423 -3.13 19.58 -32.51
C GLY A 423 -2.51 20.09 -31.18
N THR A 424 -3.16 20.11 -30.03
CA THR A 424 -2.53 20.50 -28.75
C THR A 424 -2.27 19.29 -27.87
N ALA A 425 -1.00 18.96 -27.62
CA ALA A 425 -0.61 17.87 -26.74
C ALA A 425 -1.17 18.11 -25.33
N ARG A 426 -2.20 17.34 -24.94
CA ARG A 426 -2.75 17.38 -23.57
C ARG A 426 -1.66 16.90 -22.60
N VAL A 427 -1.37 17.72 -21.59
CA VAL A 427 -0.54 17.33 -20.44
C VAL A 427 -1.24 16.18 -19.73
N LEU A 428 -0.61 15.00 -19.74
CA LEU A 428 -1.09 13.81 -19.05
C LEU A 428 -0.77 13.94 -17.55
N ARG A 429 -1.73 13.65 -16.69
CA ARG A 429 -1.59 13.78 -15.24
C ARG A 429 -1.82 12.46 -14.54
N VAL A 430 -1.37 12.35 -13.28
CA VAL A 430 -1.58 11.15 -12.44
C VAL A 430 -3.05 10.69 -12.44
N LYS A 431 -3.98 11.64 -12.31
CA LYS A 431 -5.43 11.36 -12.30
C LYS A 431 -5.99 10.77 -13.59
N ASP A 432 -5.32 10.96 -14.72
CA ASP A 432 -5.74 10.39 -16.00
C ASP A 432 -5.45 8.88 -16.07
N PHE A 433 -4.52 8.39 -15.23
CA PHE A 433 -4.12 6.99 -15.18
C PHE A 433 -4.67 6.24 -13.95
N SER A 434 -4.94 6.94 -12.84
CA SER A 434 -5.47 6.32 -11.63
C SER A 434 -6.92 5.84 -11.86
N ARG A 435 -7.12 4.52 -11.83
CA ARG A 435 -8.47 3.94 -11.83
C ARG A 435 -9.17 4.21 -10.52
N LEU A 436 -8.45 4.14 -9.39
CA LEU A 436 -9.05 4.44 -8.08
C LEU A 436 -9.62 5.87 -8.02
N TRP A 437 -8.95 6.82 -8.66
CA TRP A 437 -9.42 8.21 -8.77
C TRP A 437 -10.80 8.33 -9.42
N GLN A 438 -11.15 7.45 -10.37
CA GLN A 438 -12.45 7.46 -11.05
C GLN A 438 -13.61 7.08 -10.12
N TYR A 439 -13.32 6.41 -9.00
CA TYR A 439 -14.33 6.07 -7.99
C TYR A 439 -14.73 7.22 -7.07
N ARG A 440 -13.96 8.32 -7.07
CA ARG A 440 -14.20 9.46 -6.17
C ARG A 440 -15.65 9.96 -6.28
N ASN A 441 -16.22 10.41 -5.16
CA ASN A 441 -17.58 10.96 -5.12
C ASN A 441 -18.68 10.00 -5.62
N GLY A 442 -18.47 8.69 -5.53
CA GLY A 442 -19.42 7.69 -6.02
C GLY A 442 -19.37 7.46 -7.54
N GLY A 443 -18.31 7.92 -8.23
CA GLY A 443 -18.11 7.63 -9.66
C GLY A 443 -17.76 6.17 -9.91
N SER A 444 -17.83 5.69 -11.14
CA SER A 444 -17.37 4.34 -11.49
C SER A 444 -16.47 4.43 -12.72
N PRO A 445 -15.37 3.68 -12.78
CA PRO A 445 -14.51 3.69 -13.94
C PRO A 445 -15.23 3.10 -15.15
N HIS A 446 -14.93 3.62 -16.34
CA HIS A 446 -15.44 3.04 -17.57
C HIS A 446 -14.80 1.67 -17.80
N GLU A 447 -15.62 0.64 -17.97
CA GLU A 447 -15.17 -0.65 -18.46
C GLU A 447 -14.98 -0.55 -19.97
N TYR A 448 -13.73 -0.58 -20.44
CA TYR A 448 -13.48 -0.82 -21.85
C TYR A 448 -13.91 -2.25 -22.16
N ARG A 449 -15.09 -2.42 -22.76
CA ARG A 449 -15.44 -3.69 -23.39
C ARG A 449 -14.51 -3.85 -24.58
N ALA A 450 -13.85 -5.00 -24.70
CA ALA A 450 -12.94 -5.33 -25.79
C ALA A 450 -13.57 -5.24 -27.20
N THR A 451 -14.88 -4.98 -27.30
CA THR A 451 -15.62 -4.72 -28.54
C THR A 451 -15.43 -3.32 -29.10
N ASP A 452 -15.03 -2.33 -28.29
CA ASP A 452 -14.98 -0.93 -28.72
C ASP A 452 -13.71 -0.57 -29.52
N VAL A 453 -12.82 -1.54 -29.77
CA VAL A 453 -11.60 -1.37 -30.58
C VAL A 453 -11.88 -1.62 -32.08
N TYR A 454 -13.02 -2.19 -32.43
CA TYR A 454 -13.34 -2.57 -33.82
C TYR A 454 -14.43 -1.71 -34.50
N ASP A 455 -15.01 -0.73 -33.79
CA ASP A 455 -16.13 0.07 -34.30
C ASP A 455 -15.79 1.56 -34.52
N HIS A 456 -14.53 1.89 -34.83
CA HIS A 456 -14.14 3.22 -35.36
C HIS A 456 -13.06 3.17 -36.45
#